data_AF-A0A920TP15-F1
#
_entry.id   AF-A0A920TP15-F1
#
_cell.length_a   1.000
_cell.length_b   1.000
_cell.length_c   1.000
_cell.angle_alpha   90.00
_cell.angle_beta   90.00
_cell.angle_gamma   90.00
#
_symmetry.space_group_name_H-M   'P 1'
#
loop_
_entity.id
_entity.type
_entity.pdbx_description
1 polymer ?
#
loop_
_entity_poly.entity_id
_entity_poly.type
_entity_poly.pdbx_seq_one_letter_code
_entity_poly.pdbx_strand_id
1 'polypeptide(L)'
;MRLMREKGTYYVPTIIAGLWVAEKAKDPDFFPELVRPKAAEIGPQIKGTFGKAYQAGVKIAYGTDTGVSAHGNNATEFKHMVEAGMPPMKAIQSATR
;
A
#
# COMPACT_ATOMS: atom_id res chain seq x y z
N MET A 1 -12.78 8.51 0.67
CA MET A 1 -13.45 7.33 0.06
C MET A 1 -14.75 7.68 -0.65
N ARG A 2 -15.77 8.28 -0.01
CA ARG A 2 -17.04 8.67 -0.67
C ARG A 2 -16.82 9.42 -1.99
N LEU A 3 -16.06 10.52 -1.96
CA LEU A 3 -15.74 11.31 -3.16
C LEU A 3 -15.00 10.50 -4.23
N MET A 4 -14.08 9.61 -3.86
CA MET A 4 -13.37 8.76 -4.83
C MET A 4 -14.34 7.83 -5.58
N ARG A 5 -15.34 7.27 -4.88
CA ARG A 5 -16.37 6.44 -5.53
C ARG A 5 -17.24 7.27 -6.46
N GLU A 6 -17.74 8.42 -5.99
CA GLU A 6 -18.59 9.32 -6.77
C GLU A 6 -17.87 9.84 -8.03
N LYS A 7 -16.57 10.07 -7.94
CA LYS A 7 -15.75 10.58 -9.05
C LYS A 7 -15.04 9.49 -9.85
N GLY A 8 -15.23 8.21 -9.50
CA GLY A 8 -14.57 7.09 -10.17
C GLY A 8 -13.03 7.13 -10.06
N THR A 9 -12.49 7.78 -9.03
CA THR A 9 -11.04 7.90 -8.79
C THR A 9 -10.43 6.57 -8.37
N TYR A 10 -9.29 6.24 -8.97
CA TYR A 10 -8.50 5.08 -8.59
C TYR A 10 -7.64 5.36 -7.34
N TYR A 11 -7.52 4.35 -6.49
CA TYR A 11 -6.58 4.32 -5.38
C TYR A 11 -5.45 3.32 -5.69
N VAL A 12 -4.20 3.80 -5.62
CA VAL A 12 -2.99 2.98 -5.74
C VAL A 12 -2.37 2.86 -4.34
N PRO A 13 -2.39 1.68 -3.72
CA PRO A 13 -2.14 1.58 -2.28
C PRO A 13 -0.67 1.49 -1.88
N THR A 14 0.22 0.90 -2.69
CA THR A 14 1.67 0.83 -2.42
C THR A 14 2.01 0.24 -1.04
N ILE A 15 1.31 -0.84 -0.67
CA ILE A 15 1.37 -1.42 0.69
C ILE A 15 2.79 -1.86 1.04
N ILE A 16 3.52 -2.47 0.09
CA ILE A 16 4.88 -2.95 0.34
C ILE A 16 5.84 -1.82 0.72
N ALA A 17 5.71 -0.63 0.11
CA ALA A 17 6.54 0.52 0.45
C ALA A 17 6.23 1.03 1.86
N GLY A 18 4.95 1.09 2.21
CA GLY A 18 4.50 1.41 3.58
C GLY A 18 5.09 0.47 4.63
N LEU A 19 5.02 -0.84 4.41
CA LEU A 19 5.60 -1.83 5.31
C LEU A 19 7.13 -1.72 5.38
N TRP A 20 7.78 -1.47 4.24
CA TRP A 20 9.23 -1.35 4.16
C TRP A 20 9.74 -0.13 4.94
N VAL A 21 9.12 1.05 4.78
CA VAL A 21 9.54 2.25 5.52
C VAL A 21 9.28 2.12 7.02
N ALA A 22 8.19 1.43 7.41
CA ALA A 22 7.91 1.15 8.82
C ALA A 22 8.98 0.24 9.44
N GLU A 23 9.42 -0.79 8.70
CA GLU A 23 10.49 -1.68 9.15
C GLU A 23 11.82 -0.93 9.27
N LYS A 24 12.17 -0.14 8.26
CA LYS A 24 13.41 0.64 8.25
C LYS A 24 13.46 1.73 9.31
N ALA A 25 12.32 2.29 9.70
CA ALA A 25 12.26 3.30 10.76
C ALA A 25 12.60 2.76 12.17
N LYS A 26 12.66 1.43 12.34
CA LYS A 26 13.13 0.80 13.59
C LYS A 26 14.64 0.97 13.79
N ASP A 27 15.38 1.12 12.70
CA ASP A 27 16.80 1.45 12.73
C ASP A 27 16.94 2.99 12.91
N PRO A 28 17.54 3.46 14.02
CA PRO A 28 17.67 4.89 14.27
C PRO A 28 18.54 5.63 13.26
N ASP A 29 19.45 4.93 12.56
CA ASP A 29 20.44 5.54 11.68
C ASP A 29 20.06 5.44 10.19
N PHE A 30 18.98 4.71 9.86
CA PHE A 30 18.60 4.47 8.46
C PHE A 30 17.99 5.69 7.77
N PHE A 31 17.09 6.39 8.45
CA PHE A 31 16.43 7.60 7.93
C PHE A 31 16.96 8.85 8.65
N PRO A 32 17.00 10.00 7.96
CA PRO A 32 17.21 11.28 8.63
C PRO A 32 16.22 11.48 9.78
N GLU A 33 16.64 12.17 10.84
CA GLU A 33 15.83 12.39 12.04
C GLU A 33 14.45 12.99 11.73
N LEU A 34 14.38 13.87 10.73
CA LEU A 34 13.13 14.47 10.25
C LEU A 34 12.19 13.47 9.54
N VAL A 35 12.74 12.41 8.94
CA VAL A 35 12.00 11.45 8.11
C VAL A 35 11.55 10.23 8.92
N ARG A 36 12.38 9.75 9.86
CA ARG A 36 12.13 8.54 10.65
C ARG A 36 10.74 8.52 11.34
N PRO A 37 10.29 9.59 12.03
CA PRO A 37 8.98 9.59 12.70
C PRO A 37 7.82 9.42 11.71
N LYS A 38 7.90 10.06 10.53
CA LYS A 38 6.87 9.96 9.49
C LYS A 38 6.76 8.53 8.94
N ALA A 39 7.91 7.88 8.71
CA ALA A 39 7.96 6.50 8.24
C ALA A 39 7.36 5.52 9.26
N ALA A 40 7.70 5.69 10.55
CA ALA A 40 7.17 4.87 11.65
C ALA A 40 5.66 5.04 11.84
N GLU A 41 5.14 6.26 11.68
CA GLU A 41 3.73 6.58 11.87
C GLU A 41 2.85 6.11 10.70
N ILE A 42 3.24 6.43 9.46
CA ILE A 42 2.36 6.26 8.29
C ILE A 42 2.42 4.85 7.70
N GLY A 43 3.61 4.25 7.64
CA GLY A 43 3.82 2.95 6.98
C GLY A 43 2.86 1.84 7.44
N PRO A 44 2.62 1.65 8.76
CA PRO A 44 1.70 0.62 9.26
C PRO A 44 0.22 0.87 8.91
N GLN A 45 -0.17 2.11 8.62
CA GLN A 45 -1.57 2.49 8.41
C GLN A 45 -2.08 2.14 7.01
N ILE A 46 -1.18 2.02 6.02
CA ILE A 46 -1.54 1.88 4.61
C ILE A 46 -2.33 0.59 4.36
N LYS A 47 -1.89 -0.54 4.91
CA LYS A 47 -2.58 -1.84 4.74
C LYS A 47 -4.01 -1.79 5.30
N GLY A 48 -4.21 -1.20 6.48
CA GLY A 48 -5.53 -1.02 7.07
C GLY A 48 -6.42 -0.06 6.26
N THR A 49 -5.83 1.01 5.73
CA THR A 49 -6.52 1.97 4.85
C THR A 49 -6.94 1.34 3.53
N PHE A 50 -6.11 0.49 2.94
CA PHE A 50 -6.45 -0.30 1.76
C PHE A 50 -7.65 -1.21 2.02
N GLY A 51 -7.68 -1.96 3.12
CA GLY A 51 -8.82 -2.81 3.45
C GLY A 51 -10.13 -2.01 3.56
N LYS A 52 -10.09 -0.86 4.25
CA LYS A 52 -11.24 0.07 4.33
C LYS A 52 -11.66 0.62 2.96
N ALA A 53 -10.70 0.99 2.10
CA ALA A 53 -10.98 1.52 0.76
C ALA A 53 -11.64 0.47 -0.13
N TYR A 54 -11.13 -0.76 -0.09
CA TYR A 54 -11.68 -1.89 -0.83
C TYR A 54 -13.11 -2.22 -0.38
N GLN A 55 -13.32 -2.35 0.94
CA GLN A 55 -14.65 -2.59 1.52
C GLN A 55 -15.64 -1.47 1.20
N ALA A 56 -15.16 -0.22 1.13
CA ALA A 56 -15.98 0.90 0.73
C ALA A 56 -16.34 0.86 -0.77
N GLY A 57 -15.71 0.04 -1.61
CA GLY A 57 -15.96 -0.01 -3.05
C GLY A 57 -15.22 1.07 -3.84
N VAL A 58 -14.09 1.57 -3.33
CA VAL A 58 -13.19 2.44 -4.10
C VAL A 58 -12.52 1.61 -5.20
N LYS A 59 -12.35 2.20 -6.39
CA LYS A 59 -11.60 1.56 -7.49
C LYS A 59 -10.14 1.43 -7.08
N ILE A 60 -9.56 0.24 -7.23
CA ILE A 60 -8.16 -0.03 -6.93
C ILE A 60 -7.41 -0.29 -8.24
N ALA A 61 -6.25 0.34 -8.39
CA ALA A 61 -5.23 -0.05 -9.36
C ALA A 61 -4.00 -0.54 -8.61
N TYR A 62 -3.34 -1.55 -9.15
CA TYR A 62 -2.12 -2.11 -8.58
C TYR A 62 -0.96 -1.14 -8.72
N GLY A 63 -0.19 -0.99 -7.65
CA GLY A 63 1.05 -0.24 -7.68
C GLY A 63 1.78 -0.38 -6.35
N THR A 64 3.11 -0.39 -6.42
CA THR A 64 3.97 -0.87 -5.35
C THR A 64 4.91 0.19 -4.78
N ASP A 65 5.09 1.31 -5.50
CA ASP A 65 6.13 2.31 -5.20
C ASP A 65 7.54 1.69 -5.12
N THR A 66 7.80 0.73 -6.01
CA THR A 66 9.11 0.08 -6.13
C THR A 66 10.14 1.08 -6.63
N GLY A 67 11.30 1.08 -5.96
CA GLY A 67 12.21 2.22 -5.91
C GLY A 67 12.44 2.63 -4.45
N VAL A 68 11.39 2.52 -3.62
CA VAL A 68 11.51 2.54 -2.15
C VAL A 68 11.94 1.18 -1.63
N SER A 69 11.18 0.12 -1.98
CA SER A 69 11.62 -1.26 -1.78
C SER A 69 12.46 -1.75 -2.98
N ALA A 70 13.21 -2.83 -2.78
CA ALA A 70 13.98 -3.46 -3.85
C ALA A 70 13.11 -3.89 -5.04
N HIS A 71 13.62 -3.71 -6.26
CA HIS A 71 13.02 -4.22 -7.49
C HIS A 71 12.97 -5.75 -7.49
N GLY A 72 11.94 -6.33 -8.12
CA GLY A 72 11.73 -7.78 -8.19
C GLY A 72 10.83 -8.35 -7.09
N ASN A 73 10.60 -7.61 -6.01
CA ASN A 73 9.70 -8.02 -4.92
C ASN A 73 8.23 -7.59 -5.15
N ASN A 74 7.92 -7.07 -6.33
CA ASN A 74 6.63 -6.44 -6.64
C ASN A 74 5.45 -7.35 -6.32
N ALA A 75 5.54 -8.65 -6.63
CA ALA A 75 4.46 -9.62 -6.44
C ALA A 75 4.01 -9.79 -4.97
N THR A 76 4.81 -9.36 -4.00
CA THR A 76 4.43 -9.41 -2.57
C THR A 76 3.30 -8.43 -2.24
N GLU A 77 3.05 -7.41 -3.06
CA GLU A 77 1.89 -6.51 -2.93
C GLU A 77 0.58 -7.31 -3.05
N PHE A 78 0.48 -8.29 -3.96
CA PHE A 78 -0.71 -9.14 -4.08
C PHE A 78 -1.02 -9.88 -2.78
N LYS A 79 0.01 -10.41 -2.11
CA LYS A 79 -0.15 -11.08 -0.81
C LYS A 79 -0.79 -10.12 0.20
N HIS A 80 -0.28 -8.90 0.30
CA HIS A 80 -0.79 -7.92 1.27
C HIS A 80 -2.18 -7.39 0.93
N MET A 81 -2.50 -7.25 -0.36
CA MET A 81 -3.86 -6.93 -0.81
C MET A 81 -4.85 -8.03 -0.41
N VAL A 82 -4.47 -9.30 -0.55
CA VAL A 82 -5.30 -10.45 -0.13
C VAL A 82 -5.47 -10.50 1.39
N GLU A 83 -4.38 -10.37 2.14
CA GLU A 83 -4.42 -10.32 3.61
C GLU A 83 -5.28 -9.17 4.15
N ALA A 84 -5.41 -8.08 3.38
CA ALA A 84 -6.23 -6.93 3.75
C ALA A 84 -7.70 -7.04 3.25
N GLY A 85 -8.09 -8.17 2.66
CA GLY A 85 -9.48 -8.52 2.36
C GLY A 85 -9.88 -8.48 0.89
N MET A 86 -8.96 -8.22 -0.05
CA MET A 86 -9.26 -8.30 -1.47
C MET A 86 -9.17 -9.75 -1.99
N PRO A 87 -10.18 -10.30 -2.69
CA PRO A 87 -10.09 -11.65 -3.27
C PRO A 87 -8.91 -11.78 -4.25
N PRO A 88 -8.22 -12.94 -4.32
CA PRO A 88 -7.03 -13.11 -5.16
C PRO A 88 -7.23 -12.72 -6.62
N MET A 89 -8.37 -13.12 -7.21
CA MET A 89 -8.69 -12.78 -8.60
C MET A 89 -8.92 -11.28 -8.79
N LYS A 90 -9.49 -10.57 -7.79
CA LYS A 90 -9.63 -9.11 -7.84
C LYS A 90 -8.27 -8.41 -7.74
N ALA A 91 -7.34 -8.96 -6.96
CA ALA A 91 -5.99 -8.44 -6.88
C ALA A 91 -5.28 -8.52 -8.24
N ILE A 92 -5.31 -9.67 -8.92
CA ILE A 92 -4.77 -9.84 -10.28
C ILE A 92 -5.41 -8.87 -11.28
N GLN A 93 -6.74 -8.74 -11.23
CA GLN A 93 -7.47 -7.83 -12.12
C GLN A 93 -7.04 -6.37 -11.94
N SER A 94 -6.79 -5.92 -10.71
CA SER A 94 -6.32 -4.55 -10.45
C SER A 94 -4.96 -4.23 -11.08
N ALA A 95 -4.18 -5.24 -11.49
CA ALA A 95 -2.89 -5.11 -12.14
C ALA A 95 -2.94 -5.30 -13.68
N THR A 96 -4.13 -5.52 -14.25
CA THR A 96 -4.26 -5.94 -15.66
C THR A 96 -5.35 -5.22 -16.45
N ARG A 97 -6.39 -4.67 -15.80
CA ARG A 97 -7.53 -4.03 -16.48
C ARG A 97 -8.25 -2.99 -15.61
#